data_AF-A0A9D6UQC3-F1
#
_entry.id   AF-A0A9D6UQC3-F1
#
_cell.length_a   1.000
_cell.length_b   1.000
_cell.length_c   1.000
_cell.angle_alpha   90.00
_cell.angle_beta   90.00
_cell.angle_gamma   90.00
#
_symmetry.space_group_name_H-M   'P 1'
#
loop_
_entity.id
_entity.type
_entity.pdbx_description
1 polymer ?
#
loop_
_entity_poly.entity_id
_entity_poly.type
_entity_poly.pdbx_seq_one_letter_code
_entity_poly.pdbx_strand_id
1 'polypeptide(L)'
;MGGYDEWIVKLPNGDHAIVEIRKLLEYCLNSQHPRGRNKARVFASVGIREADAEELRSALLAAAKDTNAEIGIANVYGQRYILDFDLVRQGRTVRIRSTWIVRVGDDLPRLTS
;
A
#
# COMPACT_ATOMS: atom_id res chain seq x y z
N MET A 1 7.75 5.93 28.58
CA MET A 1 8.73 6.26 27.52
C MET A 1 9.41 4.95 27.14
N GLY A 2 8.78 4.18 26.26
CA GLY A 2 9.37 2.95 25.70
C GLY A 2 9.69 3.26 24.24
N GLY A 3 10.97 3.34 23.92
CA GLY A 3 11.43 3.57 22.56
C GLY A 3 10.94 2.42 21.67
N TYR A 4 10.05 2.74 20.76
CA TYR A 4 9.74 1.89 19.62
C TYR A 4 10.95 1.96 18.68
N ASP A 5 12.02 1.23 19.00
CA ASP A 5 12.87 0.67 17.95
C ASP A 5 12.06 -0.42 17.23
N GLU A 6 10.94 0.00 16.62
CA GLU A 6 10.27 -0.76 15.58
C GLU A 6 11.29 -0.90 14.48
N TRP A 7 11.65 -2.15 14.16
CA TRP A 7 12.62 -2.48 13.15
C TRP A 7 12.19 -1.87 11.81
N ILE A 8 12.69 -0.65 11.56
CA ILE A 8 12.54 0.02 10.29
C ILE A 8 13.42 -0.73 9.31
N VAL A 9 12.78 -1.47 8.42
CA VAL A 9 13.44 -2.26 7.37
C VAL A 9 13.04 -1.74 6.00
N LYS A 10 13.74 -2.15 4.95
CA LYS A 10 13.21 -2.01 3.59
C LYS A 10 12.24 -3.15 3.31
N LEU A 11 11.25 -2.88 2.45
CA LEU A 11 10.43 -3.95 1.91
C LEU A 11 11.32 -4.87 1.05
N PRO A 12 11.40 -6.17 1.35
CA PRO A 12 12.20 -7.09 0.55
C PRO A 12 11.72 -7.10 -0.91
N ASN A 13 12.65 -7.03 -1.86
CA ASN A 13 12.37 -6.98 -3.30
C ASN A 13 11.34 -5.89 -3.69
N GLY A 14 11.39 -4.73 -3.04
CA GLY A 14 10.53 -3.58 -3.34
C GLY A 14 10.54 -3.16 -4.81
N ASP A 15 11.69 -3.29 -5.49
CA ASP A 15 11.84 -3.06 -6.93
C ASP A 15 10.98 -3.98 -7.81
N HIS A 16 10.62 -5.15 -7.30
CA HIS A 16 9.80 -6.16 -7.97
C HIS A 16 8.40 -6.27 -7.35
N ALA A 17 7.99 -5.25 -6.59
CA ALA A 17 6.70 -5.23 -5.92
C ALA A 17 5.54 -5.31 -6.92
N ILE A 18 4.48 -6.00 -6.52
CA ILE A 18 3.31 -6.24 -7.36
C ILE A 18 2.11 -5.51 -6.79
N VAL A 19 1.62 -4.55 -7.57
CA VAL A 19 0.33 -3.90 -7.39
C VAL A 19 -0.56 -4.27 -8.57
N GLU A 20 -1.54 -5.14 -8.32
CA GLU A 20 -2.54 -5.49 -9.33
C GLU A 20 -3.49 -4.32 -9.55
N ILE A 21 -3.51 -3.76 -10.76
CA ILE A 21 -4.39 -2.62 -11.10
C ILE A 21 -5.87 -2.96 -10.87
N ARG A 22 -6.28 -4.20 -11.15
CA ARG A 22 -7.63 -4.71 -10.85
C ARG A 22 -7.98 -4.59 -9.38
N LYS A 23 -7.03 -4.80 -8.45
CA LYS A 23 -7.28 -4.60 -7.02
C LYS A 23 -7.59 -3.14 -6.69
N LEU A 24 -6.95 -2.20 -7.37
CA LEU A 24 -7.25 -0.79 -7.19
C LEU A 24 -8.63 -0.45 -7.75
N LEU A 25 -8.89 -0.84 -9.00
CA LEU A 25 -10.13 -0.51 -9.72
C LEU A 25 -11.36 -1.24 -9.20
N GLU A 26 -11.26 -2.53 -8.92
CA GLU A 26 -12.39 -3.37 -8.57
C GLU A 26 -12.67 -3.37 -7.05
N TYR A 27 -11.69 -3.00 -6.22
CA TYR A 27 -11.82 -3.02 -4.76
C TYR A 27 -11.50 -1.68 -4.07
N CYS A 28 -10.27 -1.18 -4.15
CA CYS A 28 -9.85 -0.03 -3.31
C CYS A 28 -10.53 1.29 -3.68
N LEU A 29 -10.74 1.52 -4.98
CA LEU A 29 -11.31 2.75 -5.54
C LEU A 29 -12.75 2.55 -6.01
N ASN A 30 -13.25 1.31 -5.96
CA ASN A 30 -14.62 0.98 -6.35
C ASN A 30 -15.62 1.41 -5.27
N SER A 31 -16.38 2.46 -5.55
CA SER A 31 -17.45 2.94 -4.68
C SER A 31 -18.64 1.98 -4.55
N GLN A 32 -18.81 1.07 -5.51
CA GLN A 32 -19.89 0.09 -5.56
C GLN A 32 -19.52 -1.24 -4.89
N HIS A 33 -18.23 -1.48 -4.60
CA HIS A 33 -17.81 -2.76 -4.01
C HIS A 33 -18.33 -2.89 -2.57
N PRO A 34 -19.04 -3.97 -2.20
CA PRO A 34 -19.69 -4.12 -0.89
C PRO A 34 -18.74 -3.90 0.31
N ARG A 35 -17.52 -4.45 0.22
CA ARG A 35 -16.44 -4.27 1.20
C ARG A 35 -15.50 -3.08 0.92
N GLY A 36 -15.17 -2.81 -0.35
CA GLY A 36 -14.20 -1.80 -0.79
C GLY A 36 -14.71 -0.36 -0.73
N ARG A 37 -16.03 -0.14 -0.74
CA ARG A 37 -16.65 1.20 -0.73
C ARG A 37 -16.15 2.15 0.36
N ASN A 38 -15.81 1.63 1.53
CA ASN A 38 -15.27 2.44 2.63
C ASN A 38 -13.87 2.96 2.30
N LYS A 39 -13.02 2.15 1.65
CA LYS A 39 -11.72 2.59 1.16
C LYS A 39 -11.88 3.60 0.02
N ALA A 40 -12.79 3.32 -0.92
CA ALA A 40 -13.08 4.23 -2.02
C ALA A 40 -13.54 5.61 -1.51
N ARG A 41 -14.36 5.65 -0.46
CA ARG A 41 -14.77 6.92 0.18
C ARG A 41 -13.60 7.67 0.81
N VAL A 42 -12.68 6.98 1.47
CA VAL A 42 -11.47 7.59 2.07
C VAL A 42 -10.54 8.12 0.98
N PHE A 43 -10.31 7.37 -0.09
CA PHE A 43 -9.54 7.87 -1.23
C PHE A 43 -10.22 9.06 -1.90
N ALA A 44 -11.54 9.02 -2.07
CA ALA A 44 -12.30 10.11 -2.66
C ALA A 44 -12.27 11.39 -1.80
N SER A 45 -12.21 11.29 -0.47
CA SER A 45 -12.12 12.46 0.42
C SER A 45 -10.78 13.20 0.29
N VAL A 46 -9.74 12.52 -0.19
CA VAL A 46 -8.43 13.08 -0.53
C VAL A 46 -8.25 13.29 -2.05
N GLY A 47 -9.34 13.15 -2.81
CA GLY A 47 -9.40 13.47 -4.24
C GLY A 47 -8.97 12.33 -5.17
N ILE A 48 -8.63 11.14 -4.66
CA ILE A 48 -8.20 9.98 -5.44
C ILE A 48 -9.42 9.14 -5.85
N ARG A 49 -9.58 8.88 -7.14
CA ARG A 49 -10.69 8.10 -7.72
C ARG A 49 -10.19 7.03 -8.67
N GLU A 50 -11.11 6.23 -9.23
CA GLU A 50 -10.79 5.16 -10.20
C GLU A 50 -9.95 5.64 -11.39
N ALA A 51 -10.19 6.87 -11.89
CA ALA A 51 -9.39 7.48 -12.95
C ALA A 51 -7.92 7.72 -12.57
N ASP A 52 -7.62 7.77 -11.27
CA ASP A 52 -6.30 8.01 -10.70
C ASP A 52 -5.60 6.70 -10.31
N ALA A 53 -6.16 5.54 -10.67
CA ALA A 53 -5.67 4.23 -10.24
C ALA A 53 -4.22 3.97 -10.67
N GLU A 54 -3.82 4.41 -11.87
CA GLU A 54 -2.44 4.26 -12.35
C GLU A 54 -1.46 5.22 -11.65
N GLU A 55 -1.90 6.43 -11.29
CA GLU A 55 -1.13 7.37 -10.47
C GLU A 55 -0.87 6.76 -9.08
N LEU A 56 -1.93 6.26 -8.45
CA LEU A 56 -1.84 5.58 -7.15
C LEU A 56 -0.96 4.32 -7.23
N ARG A 57 -1.09 3.53 -8.29
CA ARG A 57 -0.26 2.34 -8.53
C ARG A 57 1.21 2.70 -8.62
N SER A 58 1.55 3.73 -9.38
CA SER A 58 2.93 4.19 -9.56
C SER A 58 3.52 4.68 -8.24
N ALA A 59 2.74 5.44 -7.46
CA ALA A 59 3.14 5.91 -6.14
C ALA A 59 3.38 4.75 -5.14
N LEU A 60 2.52 3.73 -5.15
CA LEU A 60 2.67 2.54 -4.32
C LEU A 60 3.93 1.74 -4.67
N LEU A 61 4.25 1.60 -5.97
CA LEU A 61 5.45 0.91 -6.43
C LEU A 61 6.73 1.70 -6.07
N ALA A 62 6.71 3.02 -6.23
CA ALA A 62 7.82 3.87 -5.80
C ALA A 62 8.04 3.77 -4.28
N ALA A 63 6.95 3.82 -3.50
CA ALA A 63 7.03 3.67 -2.05
C ALA A 63 7.56 2.29 -1.63
N ALA A 64 7.13 1.22 -2.31
CA ALA A 64 7.61 -0.14 -2.07
C ALA A 64 9.14 -0.25 -2.23
N LYS A 65 9.72 0.50 -3.16
CA LYS A 65 11.17 0.54 -3.40
C LYS A 65 11.91 1.42 -2.40
N ASP A 66 11.46 2.66 -2.25
CA ASP A 66 12.27 3.73 -1.63
C ASP A 66 11.95 3.96 -0.16
N THR A 67 10.76 3.56 0.31
CA THR A 67 10.29 3.88 1.66
C THR A 67 10.66 2.80 2.67
N ASN A 68 10.85 3.25 3.90
CA ASN A 68 11.02 2.39 5.06
C ASN A 68 9.69 1.71 5.43
N ALA A 69 9.78 0.46 5.85
CA ALA A 69 8.65 -0.39 6.20
C ALA A 69 8.72 -0.80 7.67
N GLU A 70 7.56 -0.80 8.31
CA GLU A 70 7.35 -1.42 9.61
C GLU A 70 7.05 -2.91 9.41
N ILE A 71 7.70 -3.77 10.19
CA ILE A 71 7.43 -5.21 10.18
C ILE A 71 6.10 -5.46 10.89
N GLY A 72 5.12 -5.98 10.16
CA GLY A 72 3.83 -6.38 10.70
C GLY A 72 3.83 -7.81 11.24
N ILE A 73 2.65 -8.28 11.67
CA ILE A 73 2.48 -9.66 12.15
C ILE A 73 2.66 -10.65 11.00
N ALA A 74 3.60 -11.57 11.15
CA ALA A 74 3.73 -12.75 10.29
C ALA A 74 2.61 -13.75 10.57
N ASN A 75 2.17 -14.46 9.54
CA ASN A 75 1.25 -15.58 9.70
C ASN A 75 1.57 -16.70 8.70
N VAL A 76 0.71 -17.72 8.66
CA VAL A 76 0.86 -18.86 7.75
C VAL A 76 0.96 -18.49 6.26
N TYR A 77 0.50 -17.30 5.87
CA TYR A 77 0.58 -16.82 4.49
C TYR A 77 1.88 -16.07 4.18
N GLY A 78 2.65 -15.66 5.19
CA GLY A 78 3.91 -14.95 5.02
C GLY A 78 4.10 -13.77 5.97
N GLN A 79 5.12 -12.96 5.69
CA GLN A 79 5.49 -11.78 6.46
C GLN A 79 4.78 -10.54 5.93
N ARG A 80 4.16 -9.77 6.82
CA ARG A 80 3.51 -8.50 6.49
C ARG A 80 4.45 -7.32 6.70
N TYR A 81 4.29 -6.29 5.88
CA TYR A 81 5.03 -5.04 5.95
C TYR A 81 4.07 -3.86 5.78
N ILE A 82 4.26 -2.80 6.54
CA ILE A 82 3.43 -1.60 6.50
C ILE A 82 4.30 -0.44 6.05
N LEU A 83 3.86 0.29 5.04
CA LEU A 83 4.57 1.44 4.48
C LEU A 83 3.68 2.66 4.55
N ASP A 84 4.19 3.72 5.17
CA ASP A 84 3.58 5.04 5.22
C ASP A 84 4.38 6.00 4.33
N PHE A 85 3.75 6.56 3.31
CA PHE A 85 4.39 7.48 2.36
C PHE A 85 3.48 8.63 1.99
N ASP A 86 4.07 9.68 1.43
CA ASP A 86 3.35 10.87 0.99
C ASP A 86 3.13 10.83 -0.52
N LEU A 87 1.87 11.03 -0.93
CA LEU A 87 1.49 11.29 -2.32
C LEU A 87 1.22 12.78 -2.48
N VAL A 88 2.04 13.45 -3.29
CA VAL A 88 1.84 14.86 -3.64
C VAL A 88 1.02 14.94 -4.91
N ARG A 89 -0.15 15.56 -4.84
CA ARG A 89 -1.08 15.70 -5.95
C ARG A 89 -1.78 17.05 -5.90
N GLN A 90 -1.81 17.78 -7.03
CA GLN A 90 -2.49 19.07 -7.15
C GLN A 90 -2.11 20.07 -6.04
N GLY A 91 -0.84 20.10 -5.62
CA GLY A 91 -0.36 20.97 -4.54
C GLY A 91 -0.79 20.54 -3.13
N ARG A 92 -1.38 19.35 -2.96
CA ARG A 92 -1.76 18.77 -1.67
C ARG A 92 -0.93 17.54 -1.40
N THR A 93 -0.52 17.35 -0.15
CA THR A 93 0.14 16.12 0.30
C THR A 93 -0.87 15.23 1.01
N VAL A 94 -0.95 13.98 0.59
CA VAL A 94 -1.82 12.96 1.17
C VAL A 94 -0.95 11.85 1.74
N ARG A 95 -1.08 11.60 3.04
CA ARG A 95 -0.42 10.46 3.71
C ARG A 95 -1.17 9.17 3.36
N ILE A 96 -0.47 8.21 2.76
CA ILE A 96 -1.02 6.90 2.41
C ILE A 96 -0.32 5.83 3.24
N ARG A 97 -1.12 5.02 3.93
CA ARG A 97 -0.69 3.78 4.58
C ARG A 97 -1.05 2.59 3.69
N SER A 98 -0.04 1.81 3.31
CA SER A 98 -0.20 0.60 2.49
C SER A 98 0.32 -0.62 3.24
N THR A 99 -0.31 -1.78 3.04
CA THR A 99 0.15 -3.03 3.66
C THR A 99 0.47 -4.07 2.61
N TRP A 100 1.63 -4.70 2.76
CA TRP A 100 2.23 -5.65 1.83
C TRP A 100 2.42 -7.00 2.50
N ILE A 101 2.49 -8.05 1.68
CA ILE A 101 2.86 -9.39 2.14
C ILE A 101 3.91 -9.99 1.22
N VAL A 102 4.97 -10.53 1.81
CA VAL A 102 5.91 -11.45 1.15
C VAL A 102 5.49 -12.85 1.59
N ARG A 103 5.06 -13.70 0.65
CA ARG A 103 4.47 -15.00 0.98
C ARG A 103 5.56 -16.03 1.30
N VAL A 104 5.20 -17.08 2.03
CA VAL A 104 6.13 -18.19 2.24
C VAL A 104 6.42 -18.85 0.87
N GLY A 105 7.70 -18.90 0.48
CA GLY A 105 8.13 -19.47 -0.81
C GLY A 105 7.93 -18.55 -2.02
N ASP A 106 7.53 -17.28 -1.82
CA ASP A 106 7.53 -16.23 -2.84
C ASP A 106 8.33 -15.04 -2.29
N ASP A 107 9.28 -14.53 -3.06
CA ASP A 107 10.12 -13.41 -2.62
C ASP A 107 9.52 -12.06 -3.04
N LEU A 108 8.42 -12.05 -3.80
CA LEU A 108 7.84 -10.82 -4.34
C LEU A 108 6.79 -10.22 -3.40
N PRO A 109 6.94 -8.96 -2.96
CA PRO A 109 5.96 -8.32 -2.11
C PRO A 109 4.71 -7.94 -2.91
N ARG A 110 3.54 -8.23 -2.33
CA ARG A 110 2.23 -8.00 -2.96
C ARG A 110 1.37 -7.08 -2.11
N LEU A 111 0.70 -6.13 -2.75
CA LEU A 111 -0.20 -5.21 -2.06
C LEU A 111 -1.44 -5.95 -1.50
N THR A 112 -1.69 -5.78 -0.21
CA THR A 112 -2.84 -6.38 0.49
C THR A 112 -3.94 -5.39 0.83
N SER A 113 -3.61 -4.17 1.27
CA SER A 113 -4.56 -3.11 1.61
C SER A 113 -3.95 -1.72 1.46
#